data_AF-A0A8H6MY08-F1
#
_entry.id   AF-A0A8H6MY08-F1
#
_cell.length_a   1.000
_cell.length_b   1.000
_cell.length_c   1.000
_cell.angle_alpha   90.00
_cell.angle_beta   90.00
_cell.angle_gamma   90.00
#
_symmetry.space_group_name_H-M   'P 1'
#
loop_
_entity.id
_entity.type
_entity.pdbx_description
1 polymer ?
#
loop_
_entity_poly.entity_id
_entity_poly.type
_entity_poly.pdbx_seq_one_letter_code
_entity_poly.pdbx_strand_id
1 'polypeptide(L)'
;MTSDDVKDRRMRCYGHILNLTARAFLFGEDQETFEAESDFYQLVDRHEEDLRLWRKVGAVGRLRNIVKFIQASPQRSKRFRKASTEVDDHEGYQISTRSHSESRLILNNKTK
;
A
#
# COMPACT_ATOMS: atom_id res chain seq x y z
N MET A 1 7.54 28.06 -28.76
CA MET A 1 6.79 27.00 -28.07
C MET A 1 6.12 26.16 -29.15
N THR A 2 6.61 24.94 -29.35
CA THR A 2 6.20 24.05 -30.43
C THR A 2 4.86 23.39 -30.09
N SER A 3 4.21 22.78 -31.08
CA SER A 3 3.01 21.95 -30.85
C SER A 3 3.29 20.83 -29.84
N ASP A 4 4.50 20.29 -29.83
CA ASP A 4 4.88 19.19 -28.94
C ASP A 4 5.06 19.68 -27.49
N ASP A 5 5.61 20.89 -27.29
CA ASP A 5 5.64 21.52 -25.96
C ASP A 5 4.24 21.66 -25.35
N VAL A 6 3.22 21.94 -26.19
CA VAL A 6 1.83 22.09 -25.75
C VAL A 6 1.23 20.73 -25.37
N LYS A 7 1.48 19.68 -26.15
CA LYS A 7 1.03 18.32 -25.85
C LYS A 7 1.66 17.80 -24.55
N ASP A 8 2.95 17.98 -24.37
CA ASP A 8 3.67 17.53 -23.17
C ASP A 8 3.18 18.22 -21.90
N ARG A 9 2.86 19.51 -21.98
CA ARG A 9 2.25 20.24 -20.86
C ARG A 9 0.85 19.72 -20.54
N ARG A 10 0.02 19.46 -21.55
CA ARG A 10 -1.33 18.91 -21.35
C ARG A 10 -1.30 17.52 -20.70
N MET A 11 -0.40 16.64 -21.17
CA MET A 11 -0.24 15.30 -20.58
C MET A 11 0.18 15.37 -19.11
N ARG A 12 1.09 16.29 -18.76
CA ARG A 12 1.48 16.53 -17.36
C ARG A 12 0.32 17.06 -16.51
N CYS A 13 -0.42 18.05 -17.00
CA CYS A 13 -1.59 18.58 -16.29
C CYS A 13 -2.66 17.51 -16.09
N TYR A 14 -2.94 16.70 -17.10
CA TYR A 14 -3.90 15.61 -17.00
C TYR A 14 -3.47 14.55 -15.98
N GLY A 15 -2.20 14.13 -16.02
CA GLY A 15 -1.63 13.23 -15.02
C GLY A 15 -1.73 13.80 -13.60
N HIS A 16 -1.48 15.10 -13.43
CA HIS A 16 -1.62 15.77 -12.14
C HIS A 16 -3.08 15.77 -11.64
N ILE A 17 -4.05 16.09 -12.51
CA ILE A 17 -5.48 16.08 -12.16
C ILE A 17 -5.92 14.66 -11.78
N LEU A 18 -5.56 13.65 -12.58
CA LEU A 18 -5.85 12.26 -12.25
C LEU A 18 -5.29 11.85 -10.89
N ASN A 19 -4.06 12.27 -10.58
CA ASN A 19 -3.46 12.02 -9.28
C ASN A 19 -4.26 12.69 -8.15
N LEU A 20 -4.64 13.96 -8.30
CA LEU A 20 -5.48 14.66 -7.31
C LEU A 20 -6.84 13.98 -7.12
N THR A 21 -7.51 13.58 -8.20
CA THR A 21 -8.80 12.90 -8.13
C THR A 21 -8.68 11.54 -7.46
N ALA A 22 -7.67 10.74 -7.81
CA ALA A 22 -7.44 9.44 -7.18
C ALA A 22 -7.14 9.59 -5.69
N ARG A 23 -6.31 10.57 -5.31
CA ARG A 23 -5.99 10.91 -3.93
C ARG A 23 -7.25 11.25 -3.12
N ALA A 24 -8.06 12.18 -3.62
CA ALA A 24 -9.32 12.56 -2.98
C ALA A 24 -10.31 11.39 -2.89
N PHE A 25 -10.37 10.53 -3.91
CA PHE A 25 -11.24 9.35 -3.91
C PHE A 25 -10.81 8.29 -2.89
N LEU A 26 -9.50 8.04 -2.78
CA LEU A 26 -8.96 6.97 -1.93
C LEU A 26 -8.89 7.39 -0.46
N PHE A 27 -8.51 8.63 -0.18
CA PHE A 27 -8.19 9.10 1.18
C PHE A 27 -9.16 10.16 1.72
N GLY A 28 -10.03 10.71 0.87
CA GLY A 28 -10.90 11.82 1.23
C GLY A 28 -10.19 13.18 1.18
N GLU A 29 -10.73 14.14 1.91
CA GLU A 29 -10.30 15.54 1.85
C GLU A 29 -8.99 15.81 2.60
N ASP A 30 -8.68 15.02 3.63
CA ASP A 30 -7.56 15.26 4.56
C ASP A 30 -6.46 14.19 4.48
N GLN A 31 -5.95 13.95 3.27
CA GLN A 31 -4.92 12.94 3.05
C GLN A 31 -3.60 13.28 3.75
N GLU A 32 -3.19 14.54 3.75
CA GLU A 32 -1.88 14.94 4.30
C GLU A 32 -1.81 14.68 5.80
N THR A 33 -2.87 15.00 6.54
CA THR A 33 -2.96 14.71 7.97
C THR A 33 -3.01 13.20 8.20
N PHE A 34 -3.76 12.46 7.39
CA PHE A 34 -3.84 11.01 7.48
C PHE A 34 -2.47 10.33 7.28
N GLU A 35 -1.72 10.74 6.25
CA GLU A 35 -0.38 10.21 5.96
C GLU A 35 0.60 10.53 7.09
N ALA A 36 0.59 11.77 7.59
CA ALA A 36 1.41 12.17 8.72
C ALA A 36 1.11 11.36 9.99
N GLU A 37 -0.17 11.08 10.28
CA GLU A 37 -0.57 10.29 11.44
C GLU A 37 -0.15 8.81 11.30
N SER A 38 -0.31 8.23 10.10
CA SER A 38 0.17 6.89 9.76
C SER A 38 1.69 6.77 9.91
N ASP A 39 2.44 7.73 9.38
CA ASP A 39 3.90 7.75 9.47
C ASP A 39 4.38 7.90 10.91
N PHE A 40 3.70 8.74 11.70
CA PHE A 40 3.96 8.86 13.13
C PHE A 40 3.76 7.52 13.85
N TYR A 41 2.61 6.84 13.67
CA TYR A 41 2.36 5.55 14.31
C TYR A 41 3.36 4.47 13.89
N GLN A 42 3.81 4.47 12.64
CA GLN A 42 4.87 3.57 12.18
C GLN A 42 6.22 3.87 12.83
N LEU A 43 6.58 5.15 12.97
CA LEU A 43 7.84 5.58 13.59
C LEU A 43 7.94 5.16 15.06
N VAL A 44 6.83 5.23 15.79
CA VAL A 44 6.77 4.91 17.23
C VAL A 44 6.35 3.46 17.52
N ASP A 45 6.36 2.58 16.51
CA ASP A 45 6.02 1.15 16.61
C ASP A 45 4.57 0.85 17.09
N ARG A 46 3.67 1.82 16.89
CA ARG A 46 2.25 1.78 17.28
C ARG A 46 1.37 1.18 16.19
N HIS A 47 1.68 -0.07 15.85
CA HIS A 47 1.07 -0.76 14.71
C HIS A 47 -0.44 -0.98 14.86
N GLU A 48 -0.96 -1.14 16.08
CA GLU A 48 -2.40 -1.30 16.29
C GLU A 48 -3.18 -0.02 16.00
N GLU A 49 -2.64 1.14 16.37
CA GLU A 49 -3.26 2.42 16.04
C GLU A 49 -3.19 2.73 14.55
N ASP A 50 -2.06 2.45 13.89
CA ASP A 50 -1.97 2.52 12.42
C ASP A 50 -3.05 1.65 11.78
N LEU A 51 -3.21 0.39 12.21
CA LEU A 51 -4.26 -0.49 11.69
C LEU A 51 -5.67 0.07 11.90
N ARG A 52 -5.96 0.67 13.05
CA ARG A 52 -7.26 1.30 13.33
C ARG A 52 -7.49 2.54 12.47
N LEU A 53 -6.47 3.37 12.29
CA LEU A 53 -6.48 4.54 11.42
C LEU A 53 -6.84 4.12 9.99
N TRP A 54 -6.14 3.11 9.45
CA TRP A 54 -6.40 2.61 8.10
C TRP A 54 -7.79 1.98 7.94
N ARG A 55 -8.38 1.35 8.97
CA ARG A 55 -9.76 0.84 8.88
C ARG A 55 -10.81 1.93 8.64
N LYS A 56 -10.52 3.19 8.99
CA LYS A 56 -11.43 4.33 8.77
C LYS A 56 -11.51 4.71 7.28
N VAL A 57 -10.50 4.39 6.47
CA VAL A 57 -10.41 4.70 5.03
C VAL A 57 -11.21 3.70 4.16
N GLY A 58 -12.25 3.08 4.74
CA GLY A 58 -13.20 2.22 4.02
C GLY A 58 -12.57 1.01 3.31
N ALA A 59 -12.86 0.88 2.01
CA ALA A 59 -12.43 -0.29 1.21
C ALA A 59 -10.91 -0.34 0.99
N VAL A 60 -10.28 0.82 0.73
CA VAL A 60 -8.84 0.94 0.45
C VAL A 60 -8.03 0.54 1.68
N GLY A 61 -8.43 1.04 2.84
CA GLY A 61 -7.80 0.69 4.10
C GLY A 61 -7.94 -0.78 4.48
N ARG A 62 -9.09 -1.39 4.19
CA ARG A 62 -9.27 -2.84 4.32
C ARG A 62 -8.34 -3.62 3.40
N LEU A 63 -8.20 -3.21 2.13
CA LEU A 63 -7.28 -3.84 1.17
C LEU A 63 -5.83 -3.74 1.67
N ARG A 64 -5.38 -2.56 2.11
CA ARG A 64 -4.03 -2.40 2.70
C ARG A 64 -3.83 -3.35 3.87
N ASN A 65 -4.79 -3.47 4.78
CA ASN A 65 -4.69 -4.35 5.93
C ASN A 65 -4.55 -5.84 5.54
N ILE A 66 -5.29 -6.27 4.51
CA ILE A 66 -5.16 -7.62 3.95
C ILE A 66 -3.76 -7.83 3.37
N VAL A 67 -3.28 -6.89 2.56
CA VAL A 67 -1.94 -6.95 1.95
C VAL A 67 -0.85 -7.00 3.04
N LYS A 68 -0.90 -6.11 4.03
CA LYS A 68 0.02 -6.10 5.17
C LYS A 68 -0.04 -7.41 5.96
N PHE A 69 -1.23 -7.93 6.23
CA PHE A 69 -1.40 -9.23 6.89
C PHE A 69 -0.75 -10.37 6.09
N ILE A 70 -0.97 -10.44 4.77
CA ILE A 70 -0.36 -11.46 3.91
C ILE A 70 1.16 -11.36 3.97
N GLN A 71 1.72 -10.15 3.83
CA GLN A 71 3.16 -9.91 3.75
C GLN A 71 3.91 -10.08 5.08
N ALA A 72 3.23 -9.93 6.21
CA ALA A 72 3.82 -10.03 7.54
C ALA A 72 4.31 -11.45 7.91
N SER A 73 4.17 -12.46 7.04
CA SER A 73 4.83 -13.78 7.24
C SER A 73 5.14 -14.46 5.91
N PRO A 74 6.34 -15.06 5.77
CA PRO A 74 6.67 -15.87 4.59
C PRO A 74 5.68 -17.01 4.33
N GLN A 75 5.16 -17.63 5.39
CA GLN A 75 4.17 -18.71 5.28
C GLN A 75 2.85 -18.20 4.71
N ARG A 76 2.38 -17.03 5.14
CA ARG A 76 1.17 -16.39 4.62
C ARG A 76 1.34 -16.00 3.15
N SER A 77 2.45 -15.37 2.79
CA SER A 77 2.77 -15.05 1.39
C SER A 77 2.83 -16.29 0.50
N LYS A 78 3.43 -17.40 0.99
CA LYS A 78 3.50 -18.66 0.23
C LYS A 78 2.11 -19.29 0.06
N ARG A 79 1.28 -19.29 1.10
CA ARG A 79 -0.11 -19.78 1.02
C ARG A 79 -0.93 -18.96 0.05
N PHE A 80 -0.83 -17.64 0.11
CA PHE A 80 -1.51 -16.76 -0.83
C PHE A 80 -1.06 -17.02 -2.28
N ARG A 81 0.25 -17.14 -2.51
CA ARG A 81 0.77 -17.46 -3.85
C ARG A 81 0.23 -18.77 -4.38
N LYS A 82 0.22 -19.82 -3.54
CA LYS A 82 -0.36 -21.12 -3.92
C LYS A 82 -1.84 -20.98 -4.30
N ALA A 83 -2.64 -20.32 -3.46
CA ALA A 83 -4.06 -20.10 -3.73
C ALA A 83 -4.29 -19.25 -5.00
N SER A 84 -3.43 -18.26 -5.26
CA SER A 84 -3.49 -17.44 -6.48
C SER A 84 -3.17 -18.25 -7.74
N THR A 85 -2.20 -19.16 -7.68
CA THR A 85 -1.85 -20.06 -8.80
C THR A 85 -2.92 -21.13 -9.06
N GLU A 86 -3.71 -21.49 -8.05
CA GLU A 86 -4.86 -22.41 -8.23
C GLU A 86 -6.07 -21.73 -8.90
N VAL A 87 -6.12 -20.39 -8.86
CA VAL A 87 -7.23 -19.58 -9.41
C VAL A 87 -6.91 -19.04 -10.81
N ASP A 88 -5.65 -18.66 -11.07
CA ASP A 88 -5.18 -18.18 -12.37
C ASP A 88 -4.24 -19.22 -13.00
N ASP A 89 -4.69 -19.88 -14.07
CA ASP A 89 -3.92 -20.86 -14.88
C ASP A 89 -2.72 -20.22 -15.64
N HIS A 90 -2.43 -18.92 -15.44
CA HIS A 90 -1.35 -18.21 -16.13
C HIS A 90 -0.57 -17.27 -15.19
N GLU A 91 0.77 -17.45 -15.21
CA GLU A 91 1.84 -16.54 -14.77
C GLU A 91 1.64 -15.78 -13.44
N GLY A 92 2.36 -16.25 -12.41
CA GLY A 92 2.23 -15.85 -11.01
C GLY A 92 2.12 -14.35 -10.71
N TYR A 93 1.07 -14.00 -9.98
CA TYR A 93 0.84 -12.68 -9.41
C TYR A 93 1.96 -12.26 -8.43
N GLN A 94 2.71 -11.20 -8.77
CA GLN A 94 3.81 -10.67 -7.96
C GLN A 94 3.34 -9.41 -7.18
N ILE A 95 2.81 -9.59 -5.97
CA ILE A 95 2.21 -8.51 -5.15
C ILE A 95 3.17 -7.37 -4.84
N SER A 96 4.44 -7.67 -4.55
CA SER A 96 5.51 -6.70 -4.35
C SER A 96 6.84 -7.41 -4.09
N THR A 97 7.94 -6.71 -4.33
CA THR A 97 9.29 -7.11 -3.89
C THR A 97 9.47 -6.69 -2.43
N ARG A 98 9.82 -7.65 -1.56
CA ARG A 98 9.91 -7.44 -0.10
C ARG A 98 10.99 -6.41 0.25
N SER A 99 10.64 -5.38 1.02
CA SER A 99 11.63 -4.42 1.54
C SER A 99 12.40 -5.01 2.74
N HIS A 100 13.68 -4.69 2.85
CA HIS A 100 14.61 -5.23 3.85
C HIS A 100 14.23 -4.86 5.30
N SER A 101 13.49 -3.76 5.50
CA SER A 101 13.01 -3.29 6.80
C SER A 101 11.92 -4.20 7.41
N GLU A 102 11.00 -4.72 6.60
CA GLU A 102 9.92 -5.62 7.08
C GLU A 102 10.45 -7.00 7.52
N SER A 103 11.62 -7.41 7.01
CA SER A 103 12.27 -8.67 7.39
C SER A 103 12.87 -8.64 8.80
N ARG A 104 13.21 -7.46 9.32
CA ARG A 104 13.83 -7.30 10.65
C ARG A 104 12.82 -7.43 11.80
N LEU A 105 11.55 -7.12 11.56
CA LEU A 105 10.48 -7.20 12.56
C LEU A 105 10.00 -8.65 12.83
N ILE A 106 10.29 -9.60 11.94
CA ILE A 106 9.81 -11.00 12.05
C ILE A 106 10.77 -11.90 12.87
N LEU A 107 11.95 -11.40 13.28
CA LEU A 107 12.98 -12.24 13.90
C LEU A 107 13.01 -12.24 15.44
N ASN A 108 12.08 -11.56 16.12
CA ASN A 108 11.98 -11.66 17.58
C ASN A 108 10.77 -12.48 18.02
N ASN A 109 10.82 -13.78 17.71
CA ASN A 109 9.91 -14.78 18.25
C ASN A 109 10.61 -15.61 19.34
N LYS A 110 11.39 -14.95 20.20
CA LYS A 110 12.00 -15.57 21.38
C LYS A 110 11.04 -15.45 22.55
N THR A 111 10.32 -16.54 22.81
CA THR A 111 9.74 -16.81 24.13
C THR A 111 10.89 -17.19 25.07
N LYS A 112 11.10 -16.42 26.13
CA LYS A 112 11.74 -16.85 27.38
C LYS A 112 10.95 -16.25 28.53
#